data_AF-A0A2E0S2G8-F1
#
_entry.id   AF-A0A2E0S2G8-F1
#
_cell.length_a   1.000
_cell.length_b   1.000
_cell.length_c   1.000
_cell.angle_alpha   90.00
_cell.angle_beta   90.00
_cell.angle_gamma   90.00
#
_symmetry.space_group_name_H-M   'P 1'
#
loop_
_entity.id
_entity.type
_entity.pdbx_description
1 polymer ?
#
loop_
_entity_poly.entity_id
_entity_poly.type
_entity_poly.pdbx_seq_one_letter_code
_entity_poly.pdbx_strand_id
1 'polypeptide(L)' 'MPFRLGPTELIIILVIVLLIFGAGKMPQIGGAMGKAIRNFKSGISGKEDASDDLTEDLKLEEKPEESKSKK' A
#
# COMPACT_ATOMS: atom_id res chain seq x y z
N MET A 1 2.31 -34.09 4.96
CA MET A 1 1.73 -33.19 3.93
C MET A 1 2.14 -31.76 4.27
N PRO A 2 3.18 -31.19 3.63
CA PRO A 2 3.95 -30.06 4.18
C PRO A 2 3.55 -28.71 3.57
N PHE A 3 2.25 -28.42 3.43
CA PHE A 3 1.81 -27.08 3.02
C PHE A 3 0.62 -26.68 3.88
N ARG A 4 0.89 -26.45 5.16
CA ARG A 4 -0.01 -25.65 5.98
C ARG A 4 0.29 -24.22 5.55
N LEU A 5 -0.66 -23.54 4.90
CA LEU A 5 -0.59 -22.11 4.61
C LEU A 5 -0.54 -21.35 5.93
N GLY A 6 0.65 -21.33 6.54
CA GLY A 6 0.92 -20.65 7.77
C GLY A 6 1.21 -19.18 7.51
N PRO A 7 1.20 -18.37 8.58
CA PRO A 7 1.62 -16.97 8.49
C PRO A 7 3.02 -16.82 7.87
N THR A 8 3.92 -17.80 8.08
CA THR A 8 5.27 -17.81 7.51
C THR A 8 5.27 -17.90 5.97
N GLU A 9 4.58 -18.87 5.37
CA GLU A 9 4.44 -18.96 3.91
C GLU A 9 3.81 -17.71 3.30
N LEU A 10 2.78 -17.14 3.93
CA LEU A 10 2.15 -15.90 3.45
C LEU A 10 3.13 -14.73 3.43
N ILE A 11 3.99 -14.61 4.44
CA ILE A 11 5.04 -13.58 4.48
C ILE A 11 6.04 -13.79 3.32
N ILE A 12 6.46 -15.03 3.06
CA ILE A 12 7.39 -15.32 1.95
C ILE A 12 6.77 -14.91 0.60
N ILE A 13 5.51 -15.26 0.37
CA ILE A 13 4.80 -14.89 -0.86
C ILE A 13 4.67 -13.35 -0.95
N LEU A 14 4.32 -12.69 0.16
CA LEU A 14 4.22 -11.23 0.21
C LEU A 14 5.55 -10.56 -0.18
N VAL A 15 6.67 -11.05 0.33
CA VAL A 15 8.00 -10.54 -0.03
C VAL A 15 8.28 -10.69 -1.52
N ILE A 16 7.97 -11.85 -2.11
CA ILE A 16 8.15 -12.08 -3.56
C ILE A 16 7.29 -11.09 -4.38
N VAL A 17 6.03 -10.90 -4.00
CA VAL A 17 5.14 -9.94 -4.64
C VAL A 17 5.69 -8.52 -4.52
N LEU A 18 6.18 -8.12 -3.35
CA LEU A 18 6.79 -6.80 -3.14
C LEU A 18 8.09 -6.61 -3.94
N LEU A 19 8.85 -7.66 -4.23
CA LEU A 19 10.02 -7.58 -5.09
C LEU A 19 9.63 -7.37 -6.57
N ILE A 20 8.56 -8.00 -7.03
CA ILE A 20 8.07 -7.88 -8.41
C ILE A 20 7.40 -6.52 -8.64
N PHE A 21 6.50 -6.12 -7.74
CA PHE A 21 5.68 -4.92 -7.90
C PHE A 21 6.30 -3.67 -7.24
N GLY A 22 7.24 -3.84 -6.31
CA GLY A 22 7.82 -2.78 -5.50
C GLY A 22 6.99 -2.43 -4.25
N ALA A 23 7.68 -2.02 -3.18
CA ALA A 23 7.05 -1.68 -1.89
C ALA A 23 6.12 -0.46 -1.95
N GLY A 24 6.28 0.43 -2.93
CA GLY A 24 5.43 1.62 -3.10
C GLY A 24 4.12 1.38 -3.87
N LYS A 25 4.06 0.38 -4.76
CA LYS A 25 2.89 0.14 -5.62
C LYS A 25 1.77 -0.63 -4.92
N MET A 26 2.13 -1.60 -4.07
CA MET A 26 1.18 -2.39 -3.30
C MET A 26 0.28 -1.53 -2.38
N PRO A 27 0.81 -0.60 -1.56
CA PRO A 27 -0.02 0.27 -0.71
C PRO A 27 -0.82 1.29 -1.53
N GLN A 28 -0.30 1.77 -2.67
CA GLN A 28 -1.03 2.68 -3.55
C GLN A 28 -2.31 2.05 -4.09
N ILE A 29 -2.22 0.80 -4.59
CA ILE A 29 -3.36 0.03 -5.08
C ILE A 29 -4.29 -0.37 -3.92
N GLY A 30 -3.72 -0.78 -2.78
CA GLY A 30 -4.46 -1.11 -1.57
C GLY A 30 -5.28 0.05 -1.01
N GLY A 31 -4.74 1.26 -1.02
CA GLY A 31 -5.46 2.47 -0.60
C GLY A 31 -6.67 2.78 -1.49
N ALA A 32 -6.50 2.69 -2.81
CA ALA A 32 -7.60 2.89 -3.76
C ALA A 32 -8.68 1.80 -3.64
N MET A 33 -8.29 0.52 -3.56
CA MET A 33 -9.23 -0.57 -3.33
C MET A 33 -9.94 -0.45 -1.97
N GLY A 34 -9.21 -0.04 -0.92
CA GLY A 34 -9.76 0.17 0.41
C GLY A 34 -10.85 1.25 0.42
N LYS A 35 -10.59 2.39 -0.23
CA LYS A 35 -11.59 3.45 -0.44
C LYS A 35 -12.80 2.93 -1.22
N ALA A 36 -12.60 2.18 -2.30
CA ALA A 36 -13.69 1.61 -3.08
C ALA A 36 -14.56 0.63 -2.28
N ILE A 37 -13.93 -0.29 -1.52
CA ILE A 37 -14.64 -1.25 -0.66
C ILE A 37 -15.37 -0.51 0.46
N ARG A 38 -14.76 0.52 1.06
CA ARG A 38 -15.39 1.33 2.10
C ARG A 38 -16.64 2.03 1.57
N ASN A 39 -16.52 2.70 0.43
CA ASN A 39 -17.64 3.39 -0.22
C ASN A 39 -18.76 2.42 -0.62
N PHE A 40 -18.40 1.25 -1.16
CA PHE A 40 -19.36 0.19 -1.50
C PHE A 40 -20.10 -0.30 -0.26
N LYS A 41 -19.39 -0.54 0.85
CA LYS A 41 -19.98 -0.98 2.12
C LYS A 41 -20.86 0.11 2.74
N SER A 42 -20.44 1.36 2.70
CA SER A 42 -21.21 2.52 3.20
C SER A 42 -22.51 2.71 2.41
N GLY A 43 -22.47 2.59 1.08
CA GLY A 43 -23.65 2.67 0.22
C GLY A 43 -24.65 1.54 0.47
N ILE A 44 -24.18 0.32 0.73
CA ILE A 44 -25.06 -0.81 1.08
C ILE A 44 -25.62 -0.69 2.50
N SER A 45 -24.82 -0.17 3.43
CA SER A 45 -25.20 -0.04 4.85
C SER A 45 -26.08 1.19 5.14
N GLY A 46 -26.28 2.10 4.18
CA GLY A 46 -26.96 3.37 4.40
C GLY A 46 -26.28 4.27 5.43
N LYS A 47 -24.99 4.04 5.71
CA LYS A 47 -24.19 4.84 6.65
C LYS A 47 -23.25 5.72 5.83
N GLU A 48 -23.57 7.00 5.74
CA GLU A 48 -22.71 8.03 5.16
C GLU A 48 -21.56 8.33 6.14
N ASP A 49 -20.52 7.50 6.12
CA ASP A 49 -19.27 7.80 6.81
C ASP A 49 -18.44 8.75 5.92
N ALA A 50 -18.65 10.06 6.07
CA ALA A 50 -17.80 11.08 5.45
C ALA A 50 -16.51 11.23 6.25
N SER A 51 -15.46 10.50 5.85
CA SER A 51 -14.10 10.77 6.29
C SER A 51 -13.19 10.56 5.10
N ASP A 52 -13.21 11.56 4.23
CA ASP A 52 -12.27 11.71 3.12
C ASP A 52 -10.93 12.26 3.66
N ASP A 53 -9.89 12.09 2.84
CA ASP A 53 -8.53 12.57 3.05
C ASP A 53 -7.56 11.70 3.88
N LEU A 54 -6.99 10.69 3.22
CA LEU A 54 -5.59 10.34 3.43
C LEU A 54 -4.95 10.01 2.08
N THR A 55 -3.74 10.55 1.92
CA THR A 55 -2.67 10.28 0.93
C THR A 55 -2.62 11.13 -0.35
N GLU A 56 -2.17 12.38 -0.22
CA GLU A 56 -1.32 13.07 -1.22
C GLU A 56 0.16 12.61 -1.15
N ASP A 57 0.59 11.86 -0.12
CA ASP A 57 2.01 11.65 0.20
C ASP A 57 2.66 10.34 -0.32
N LEU A 58 2.66 10.08 -1.63
CA LEU A 58 3.57 9.06 -2.20
C LEU A 58 4.55 9.67 -3.23
N LYS A 59 4.92 10.93 -3.02
CA LYS A 59 6.02 11.60 -3.73
C LYS A 59 7.36 11.17 -3.11
N LEU A 60 7.70 9.89 -3.23
CA LEU A 60 9.10 9.44 -3.13
C LEU A 60 9.76 9.71 -4.49
N GLU A 61 10.03 10.98 -4.76
CA GLU A 61 11.04 11.39 -5.74
C GLU A 61 12.40 10.99 -5.17
N GLU A 62 13.02 10.00 -5.81
CA GLU A 62 14.46 9.80 -5.74
C GLU A 62 15.16 11.12 -6.04
N LYS A 63 15.93 11.64 -5.08
CA LYS A 63 16.92 12.69 -5.37
C LYS A 63 18.32 12.18 -4.99
N PRO A 64 19.17 11.81 -5.96
CA PRO A 64 20.60 11.75 -5.73
C PRO A 64 21.13 13.19 -5.74
N GLU A 65 21.64 13.70 -4.62
CA GLU A 65 22.47 14.90 -4.68
C GLU A 65 23.61 14.85 -3.66
N GLU A 66 24.64 14.11 -4.05
CA GLU A 66 26.02 14.34 -3.65
C GLU A 66 26.56 15.55 -4.44
N SER A 67 26.64 16.74 -3.83
CA SER A 67 27.67 17.73 -4.20
C SER A 67 27.71 18.97 -3.29
N LYS A 68 28.92 19.25 -2.80
CA LYS A 68 29.44 20.55 -2.32
C LYS A 68 28.99 21.03 -0.93
N SER A 69 29.50 20.32 0.08
CA SER A 69 29.92 20.98 1.33
C SER A 69 31.03 21.98 1.01
N LYS A 70 30.70 23.26 1.16
CA LYS A 70 31.58 24.41 1.06
C LYS A 70 31.98 24.75 2.50
N LYS A 71 33.22 24.45 2.89
CA LYS A 71 33.94 25.20 3.92
C LYS A 71 35.43 25.16 3.64
#